data_AF-A0A953DLK8-F1
#
_entry.id   AF-A0A953DLK8-F1
#
_cell.length_a   1.000
_cell.length_b   1.000
_cell.length_c   1.000
_cell.angle_alpha   90.00
_cell.angle_beta   90.00
_cell.angle_gamma   90.00
#
_symmetry.space_group_name_H-M   'P 1'
#
loop_
_entity.id
_entity.type
_entity.pdbx_description
1 polymer ?
#
loop_
_entity_poly.entity_id
_entity_poly.type
_entity_poly.pdbx_seq_one_letter_code
_entity_poly.pdbx_strand_id
1 'polypeptide(L)'
;LRARGIELVGVPDEELETMGPNVLALAPRVGLALAGNDRTRRRLARAGVEVVVYEGEEISRKGDGGPTCLTLPLPIECGAARSP
;
A
#
# COMPACT_ATOMS: atom_id res chain seq x y z
N LEU A 1 13.55 -1.35 14.51
CA LEU A 1 12.87 -2.01 13.38
C LEU A 1 13.80 -2.91 12.58
N ARG A 2 14.91 -2.39 12.05
CA ARG A 2 15.90 -3.21 11.31
C ARG A 2 16.44 -4.41 12.10
N ALA A 3 16.72 -4.23 13.39
CA ALA A 3 17.14 -5.33 14.28
C ALA A 3 16.08 -6.44 14.46
N ARG A 4 14.81 -6.19 14.08
CA ARG A 4 13.72 -7.16 14.07
C ARG A 4 13.49 -7.79 12.68
N GLY A 5 14.40 -7.57 11.73
CA GLY A 5 14.26 -8.03 10.34
C GLY A 5 13.23 -7.26 9.51
N ILE A 6 12.77 -6.10 9.99
CA ILE A 6 11.79 -5.27 9.27
C ILE A 6 12.52 -4.39 8.26
N GLU A 7 12.24 -4.60 6.99
CA GLU A 7 12.64 -3.73 5.89
C GLU A 7 11.80 -2.45 5.87
N LEU A 8 12.45 -1.30 5.63
CA LEU A 8 11.77 -0.01 5.51
C LEU A 8 11.80 0.44 4.06
N VAL A 9 10.61 0.60 3.47
CA VAL A 9 10.45 1.15 2.13
C VAL A 9 10.12 2.63 2.26
N GLY A 10 11.08 3.49 1.95
CA GLY A 10 10.89 4.94 2.02
C GLY A 10 9.94 5.44 0.92
N VAL A 11 9.05 6.36 1.28
CA VAL A 11 8.24 7.13 0.32
C VAL A 11 9.01 8.42 -0.02
N PRO A 12 9.13 8.82 -1.30
CA PRO A 12 9.69 10.12 -1.66
C PRO A 12 8.82 11.26 -1.12
N ASP A 13 9.43 12.35 -0.70
CA ASP A 13 8.69 13.52 -0.18
C ASP A 13 7.65 14.05 -1.17
N GLU A 14 7.93 13.96 -2.48
CA GLU A 14 7.01 14.42 -3.52
C GLU A 14 5.74 13.58 -3.63
N GLU A 15 5.75 12.35 -3.10
CA GLU A 15 4.59 11.45 -3.10
C GLU A 15 3.87 11.44 -1.75
N LEU A 16 4.30 12.25 -0.78
CA LEU A 16 3.65 12.33 0.53
C LEU A 16 2.24 12.92 0.41
N GLU A 17 2.13 14.07 -0.25
CA GLU A 17 0.85 14.78 -0.46
C GLU A 17 -0.07 14.04 -1.43
N THR A 18 0.47 13.18 -2.29
CA THR A 18 -0.32 12.35 -3.20
C THR A 18 -0.69 10.99 -2.61
N MET A 19 -0.57 10.83 -1.29
CA MET A 19 -0.93 9.63 -0.54
C MET A 19 -0.09 8.39 -0.87
N GLY A 20 1.17 8.56 -1.27
CA GLY A 20 2.13 7.49 -1.48
C GLY A 20 2.24 6.45 -0.34
N PRO A 21 2.27 6.85 0.96
CA PRO A 21 2.34 5.87 2.04
C PRO A 21 1.00 5.19 2.36
N ASN A 22 -0.12 5.65 1.79
CA ASN A 22 -1.45 5.09 2.05
C ASN A 22 -1.69 3.84 1.20
N VAL A 23 -1.10 2.73 1.63
CA VAL A 23 -1.21 1.43 0.96
C VAL A 23 -1.97 0.46 1.85
N LEU A 24 -3.06 -0.10 1.33
CA LEU A 24 -3.87 -1.08 2.02
C LEU A 24 -3.33 -2.49 1.73
N ALA A 25 -2.95 -3.24 2.76
CA ALA A 25 -2.59 -4.65 2.61
C ALA A 25 -3.85 -5.50 2.37
N LEU A 26 -3.87 -6.23 1.24
CA LEU A 26 -4.95 -7.14 0.88
C LEU A 26 -4.65 -8.59 1.27
N ALA A 27 -3.37 -8.97 1.23
CA ALA A 27 -2.84 -10.27 1.62
C ALA A 27 -1.33 -10.14 1.92
N PRO A 28 -0.65 -11.18 2.44
CA PRO A 28 0.81 -11.16 2.50
C PRO A 28 1.40 -10.82 1.13
N ARG A 29 2.21 -9.76 1.07
CA ARG A 29 2.87 -9.26 -0.15
C ARG A 29 1.91 -8.81 -1.27
N VAL A 30 0.65 -8.49 -0.97
CA VAL A 30 -0.30 -7.89 -1.93
C VAL A 30 -0.90 -6.63 -1.33
N GLY A 31 -0.79 -5.50 -2.02
CA GLY A 31 -1.29 -4.20 -1.57
C GLY A 31 -2.06 -3.44 -2.64
N LEU A 32 -2.97 -2.57 -2.20
CA LEU A 32 -3.71 -1.61 -3.00
C LEU A 32 -3.21 -0.20 -2.72
N ALA A 33 -2.88 0.55 -3.77
CA ALA A 33 -2.42 1.93 -3.68
C ALA A 33 -3.19 2.86 -4.64
N LEU A 34 -3.17 4.16 -4.35
CA LEU A 34 -3.72 5.16 -5.28
C LEU A 34 -2.80 5.34 -6.49
N ALA A 35 -3.38 5.37 -7.70
CA ALA A 35 -2.64 5.65 -8.92
C ALA A 35 -1.95 7.03 -8.89
N GLY A 36 -0.76 7.13 -9.50
CA GLY A 36 0.08 8.34 -9.52
C GLY A 36 1.25 8.35 -8.54
N ASN A 37 1.36 7.36 -7.65
CA ASN A 37 2.48 7.19 -6.71
C ASN A 37 3.51 6.15 -7.22
N ASP A 38 4.03 6.38 -8.42
CA ASP A 38 4.80 5.36 -9.14
C ASP A 38 6.17 5.03 -8.53
N ARG A 39 6.84 5.98 -7.87
CA ARG A 39 8.14 5.70 -7.23
C ARG A 39 7.91 4.79 -6.02
N THR A 40 6.91 5.08 -5.20
CA THR A 40 6.53 4.22 -4.06
C THR A 40 6.07 2.85 -4.54
N ARG A 41 5.19 2.78 -5.54
CA ARG A 41 4.76 1.52 -6.16
C ARG A 41 5.94 0.67 -6.61
N ARG A 42 6.92 1.27 -7.32
CA ARG A 42 8.12 0.57 -7.78
C ARG A 42 9.04 0.14 -6.63
N ARG A 43 9.15 0.92 -5.57
CA ARG A 43 9.95 0.55 -4.38
C ARG A 43 9.31 -0.64 -3.65
N LEU A 44 7.98 -0.66 -3.50
CA LEU A 44 7.24 -1.81 -2.96
C LEU A 44 7.39 -3.06 -3.82
N ALA A 45 7.28 -2.92 -5.15
CA ALA A 45 7.51 -4.03 -6.07
C ALA A 45 8.92 -4.64 -5.93
N ARG A 46 9.96 -3.80 -5.78
CA ARG A 46 11.34 -4.27 -5.53
C ARG A 46 11.49 -5.00 -4.19
N ALA A 47 10.69 -4.62 -3.19
CA ALA A 47 10.62 -5.30 -1.90
C ALA A 47 9.76 -6.58 -1.94
N GLY A 48 9.30 -7.00 -3.14
CA GLY A 48 8.52 -8.23 -3.34
C GLY A 48 7.04 -8.09 -3.02
N VAL A 49 6.47 -6.88 -3.07
CA VAL A 49 5.04 -6.64 -2.89
C VAL A 49 4.37 -6.45 -4.25
N GLU A 50 3.37 -7.25 -4.57
CA GLU A 50 2.45 -6.97 -5.66
C GLU A 50 1.59 -5.77 -5.29
N VAL A 51 1.59 -4.73 -6.13
CA VAL A 51 0.81 -3.51 -5.89
C VAL A 51 -0.18 -3.32 -7.03
N VAL A 52 -1.45 -3.53 -6.72
CA VAL A 52 -2.57 -3.11 -7.57
C VAL A 52 -2.90 -1.64 -7.30
N VAL A 53 -3.37 -0.94 -8.33
CA VAL A 53 -3.72 0.48 -8.22
C VAL A 53 -5.16 0.73 -8.63
N TYR A 54 -5.77 1.76 -8.06
CA TYR A 54 -7.07 2.27 -8.48
C TYR A 54 -6.99 3.76 -8.81
N GLU A 55 -7.89 4.20 -9.68
CA GLU A 55 -8.08 5.62 -9.99
C GLU A 55 -8.99 6.25 -8.92
N GLY A 56 -8.48 7.25 -8.21
CA GLY A 56 -9.17 7.85 -7.07
C GLY A 56 -9.26 9.38 -7.14
N GLU A 57 -9.34 9.95 -8.34
CA GLU A 57 -9.41 11.42 -8.51
C GLU A 57 -10.57 12.02 -7.70
N GLU A 58 -11.76 11.43 -7.82
CA GLU A 58 -12.96 11.94 -7.18
C GLU A 58 -13.11 11.52 -5.72
N ILE A 59 -12.73 10.28 -5.39
CA ILE A 59 -12.98 9.68 -4.07
C ILE A 59 -11.82 9.87 -3.09
N SER A 60 -10.60 10.03 -3.59
CA SER A 60 -9.39 10.09 -2.76
C SER A 60 -8.72 11.44 -2.80
N ARG A 61 -8.43 12.01 -3.98
CA ARG A 61 -7.71 13.29 -4.05
C ARG A 61 -8.54 14.44 -3.49
N LYS A 62 -9.84 14.50 -3.81
CA LYS A 62 -10.74 15.53 -3.28
C LYS A 62 -11.10 15.31 -1.82
N GLY A 63 -11.17 14.05 -1.39
CA GLY A 63 -11.55 13.65 -0.02
C GLY A 63 -10.37 13.52 0.96
N ASP A 64 -9.13 13.70 0.49
CA ASP A 64 -7.89 13.51 1.23
C ASP A 64 -7.83 12.15 1.97
N GLY A 65 -8.22 11.08 1.26
CA GLY A 65 -8.38 9.74 1.83
C GLY A 65 -7.97 8.63 0.88
N GLY A 66 -6.89 7.93 1.21
CA GLY A 66 -6.41 6.77 0.45
C GLY A 66 -7.12 5.46 0.82
N PRO A 67 -6.74 4.33 0.21
CA PRO A 67 -7.44 3.05 0.36
C PRO A 67 -7.50 2.56 1.81
N THR A 68 -6.52 2.86 2.64
CA THR A 68 -6.54 2.50 4.07
C THR A 68 -7.54 3.35 4.86
N CYS A 69 -7.76 4.61 4.47
CA CYS A 69 -8.73 5.49 5.12
C CYS A 69 -10.17 5.17 4.71
N LEU A 70 -10.36 4.71 3.48
CA LEU A 70 -11.68 4.40 2.90
C LEU A 70 -12.19 2.99 3.26
N THR A 71 -11.42 2.23 4.05
CA THR A 71 -11.75 0.84 4.38
C THR A 71 -11.71 0.62 5.89
N LEU A 72 -12.58 -0.27 6.35
CA LEU A 72 -12.56 -0.81 7.71
C LEU A 72 -12.37 -2.33 7.58
N PRO A 73 -11.14 -2.84 7.76
CA PRO A 73 -10.89 -4.27 7.66
C PRO A 73 -11.71 -5.03 8.71
N LEU A 74 -12.50 -5.99 8.26
CA LEU A 74 -13.09 -6.99 9.15
C LEU A 74 -12.03 -8.05 9.48
N PRO A 75 -12.19 -8.80 10.59
CA PRO A 75 -11.27 -9.87 10.94
C PRO A 75 -11.10 -10.85 9.78
N ILE A 76 -9.88 -10.93 9.28
CA ILE A 76 -9.48 -11.88 8.26
C ILE A 76 -9.03 -13.12 9.03
N GLU A 77 -9.69 -14.26 8.84
CA GLU A 77 -9.15 -15.52 9.35
C GLU A 77 -7.78 -15.72 8.70
N CYS A 78 -6.75 -15.97 9.51
CA CYS A 78 -5.42 -16.28 9.03
C CYS A 78 -5.43 -17.68 8.42
N GLY A 79 -6.00 -17.81 7.22
CA GLY A 79 -5.95 -19.03 6.44
C GLY A 79 -4.52 -19.32 6.03
N ALA A 80 -4.09 -20.56 6.26
CA ALA A 80 -2.73 -21.07 6.02
C ALA A 80 -2.10 -20.44 4.78
N ALA A 81 -0.89 -19.90 4.96
CA ALA A 81 -0.05 -19.41 3.87
C ALA A 81 -0.16 -20.35 2.67
N ARG A 82 -0.65 -19.85 1.54
CA ARG A 82 -0.57 -20.60 0.29
C ARG A 82 0.91 -20.85 0.03
N SER A 83 1.31 -22.09 0.21
CA SER A 83 2.65 -22.57 -0.15
C SER A 83 2.76 -22.60 -1.69
N PRO A 84 3.99 -22.46 -2.22
CA PRO A 84 4.27 -21.82 -3.51
C PRO A 84 3.66 -22.50 -4.74
#